data_AF-A0A401RBI2-F1
#
_entry.id   AF-A0A401RBI2-F1
#
_cell.length_a   1.000
_cell.length_b   1.000
_cell.length_c   1.000
_cell.angle_alpha   90.00
_cell.angle_beta   90.00
_cell.angle_gamma   90.00
#
_symmetry.space_group_name_H-M   'P 1'
#
loop_
_entity.id
_entity.type
_entity.pdbx_description
1 polymer ?
#
loop_
_entity_poly.entity_id
_entity_poly.type
_entity_poly.pdbx_seq_one_letter_code
_entity_poly.pdbx_strand_id
1 'polypeptide(L)'
;MWFVVVVTAAAVGVLALSYRPARNLLSRGQLMNTSYEPLHLVNSYGAFGSITRVRREIVVEGTADAVSGPETTWHAYEFHGKPGEPGRLPRQFAPYHLRLDWLMWFAALSPAYARSWFVPFAARLLENDRDTLRLLRRNPFPDLPPARVRARVFRYRFTTWRELRETGEWWHRSAEREFLPPVSRSTLSGRR
;
A
#
# COMPACT_ATOMS: atom_id res chain seq x y z
N MET A 1 -14.16 -50.26 -11.52
CA MET A 1 -15.36 -49.80 -10.79
C MET A 1 -15.04 -49.28 -9.39
N TRP A 2 -14.31 -50.02 -8.53
CA TRP A 2 -13.99 -49.57 -7.16
C TRP A 2 -13.34 -48.18 -7.08
N PHE A 3 -12.40 -47.87 -7.98
CA PHE A 3 -11.71 -46.58 -8.03
C PHE A 3 -12.69 -45.41 -8.23
N VAL A 4 -13.65 -45.56 -9.16
CA VAL A 4 -14.67 -44.54 -9.45
C VAL A 4 -15.55 -44.29 -8.23
N VAL A 5 -15.88 -45.35 -7.48
CA VAL A 5 -16.67 -45.24 -6.25
C VAL A 5 -15.90 -44.45 -5.20
N VAL A 6 -14.62 -44.76 -4.97
CA VAL A 6 -13.77 -44.06 -3.99
C VAL A 6 -13.59 -42.58 -4.37
N VAL A 7 -13.28 -42.28 -5.62
CA VAL A 7 -13.10 -40.89 -6.09
C VAL A 7 -14.40 -40.10 -5.98
N THR A 8 -15.53 -40.69 -6.37
CA THR A 8 -16.85 -40.04 -6.24
C THR A 8 -17.17 -39.74 -4.78
N ALA A 9 -16.95 -40.70 -3.87
CA ALA A 9 -17.18 -40.51 -2.44
C ALA A 9 -16.30 -39.39 -1.86
N ALA A 10 -15.01 -39.37 -2.22
CA ALA A 10 -14.09 -38.32 -1.80
C ALA A 10 -14.51 -36.93 -2.33
N ALA A 11 -14.90 -36.85 -3.60
CA ALA A 11 -15.35 -35.59 -4.22
C ALA A 11 -16.63 -35.06 -3.55
N VAL A 12 -17.62 -35.94 -3.30
CA VAL A 12 -18.84 -35.58 -2.56
C VAL A 12 -18.51 -35.12 -1.14
N GLY A 13 -17.59 -35.81 -0.46
CA GLY A 13 -17.10 -35.43 0.86
C GLY A 13 -16.47 -34.03 0.87
N VAL A 14 -15.56 -33.75 -0.06
CA VAL A 14 -14.93 -32.42 -0.20
C VAL A 14 -15.97 -31.35 -0.50
N LEU A 15 -16.93 -31.61 -1.39
CA LEU A 15 -18.02 -30.66 -1.70
C LEU A 15 -18.87 -30.36 -0.47
N ALA A 16 -19.25 -31.39 0.30
CA ALA A 16 -20.01 -31.23 1.53
C ALA A 16 -19.23 -30.42 2.58
N LEU A 17 -17.94 -30.71 2.77
CA LEU A 17 -17.07 -29.97 3.68
C LEU A 17 -16.85 -28.51 3.23
N SER A 18 -16.80 -28.26 1.91
CA SER A 18 -16.63 -26.92 1.33
C SER A 18 -17.79 -25.97 1.62
N TYR A 19 -18.97 -26.49 1.98
CA TYR A 19 -20.13 -25.65 2.29
C TYR A 19 -19.85 -24.64 3.43
N ARG A 20 -19.19 -25.05 4.51
CA ARG A 20 -18.91 -24.17 5.66
C ARG A 20 -17.90 -23.07 5.33
N PRO A 21 -16.72 -23.35 4.75
CA PRO A 21 -15.79 -22.31 4.28
C PRO A 21 -16.41 -21.41 3.21
N ALA A 22 -17.13 -21.96 2.22
CA ALA A 22 -17.76 -21.16 1.17
C ALA A 22 -18.80 -20.18 1.73
N ARG A 23 -19.66 -20.65 2.64
CA ARG A 23 -20.63 -19.78 3.34
C ARG A 23 -19.93 -18.68 4.15
N ASN A 24 -18.80 -18.99 4.78
CA ASN A 24 -17.98 -18.00 5.47
C ASN A 24 -17.39 -16.96 4.50
N LEU A 25 -16.85 -17.37 3.36
CA LEU A 25 -16.27 -16.48 2.35
C LEU A 25 -17.32 -15.56 1.72
N LEU A 26 -18.57 -16.00 1.59
CA LEU A 26 -19.68 -15.17 1.11
C LEU A 26 -20.29 -14.27 2.19
N SER A 27 -19.91 -14.46 3.46
CA SER A 27 -20.42 -13.65 4.57
C SER A 27 -19.72 -12.28 4.66
N ARG A 28 -20.37 -11.31 5.32
CA ARG A 28 -19.77 -9.98 5.56
C ARG A 28 -18.65 -10.00 6.60
N GLY A 29 -18.63 -11.00 7.48
CA GLY A 29 -17.66 -11.16 8.56
C GLY A 29 -16.81 -12.40 8.32
N GLN A 30 -15.98 -12.36 7.27
CA GLN A 30 -15.20 -13.52 6.88
C GLN A 30 -14.16 -13.87 7.96
N LEU A 31 -14.15 -15.13 8.38
CA LEU A 31 -13.12 -15.68 9.25
C LEU A 31 -12.04 -16.34 8.38
N MET A 32 -10.81 -15.83 8.49
CA MET A 32 -9.65 -16.38 7.77
C MET A 32 -8.82 -17.27 8.68
N ASN A 33 -8.06 -18.19 8.10
CA ASN A 33 -7.21 -19.16 8.80
C ASN A 33 -7.99 -19.96 9.86
N THR A 34 -9.23 -20.32 9.51
CA THR A 34 -10.17 -20.98 10.42
C THR A 34 -10.41 -22.41 9.97
N SER A 35 -10.39 -23.32 10.94
CA SER A 35 -10.68 -24.72 10.72
C SER A 35 -12.12 -25.04 11.09
N TYR A 36 -12.81 -25.82 10.26
CA TYR A 36 -14.25 -26.07 10.40
C TYR A 36 -14.59 -27.49 10.86
N GLU A 37 -13.58 -28.36 10.92
CA GLU A 37 -13.67 -29.75 11.34
C GLU A 37 -12.30 -30.28 11.81
N PRO A 38 -12.24 -31.39 12.58
CA PRO A 38 -11.03 -31.84 13.29
C PRO A 38 -9.88 -32.36 12.41
N LEU A 39 -10.15 -32.78 11.18
CA LEU A 39 -9.18 -33.34 10.23
C LEU A 39 -8.53 -32.25 9.35
N HIS A 40 -8.99 -31.00 9.43
CA HIS A 40 -8.49 -29.86 8.68
C HIS A 40 -8.43 -30.05 7.15
N LEU A 41 -9.32 -30.85 6.58
CA LEU A 41 -9.41 -31.18 5.16
C LEU A 41 -9.84 -30.00 4.28
N VAL A 42 -10.80 -29.18 4.73
CA VAL A 42 -11.28 -28.01 3.96
C VAL A 42 -11.51 -26.81 4.88
N ASN A 43 -10.70 -25.77 4.70
CA ASN A 43 -10.64 -24.61 5.59
C ASN A 43 -10.63 -23.29 4.80
N SER A 44 -10.77 -22.17 5.52
CA SER A 44 -10.55 -20.84 4.95
C SER A 44 -9.13 -20.36 5.25
N TYR A 45 -8.43 -19.87 4.24
CA TYR A 45 -7.11 -19.26 4.39
C TYR A 45 -7.09 -17.89 3.72
N GLY A 46 -6.50 -16.91 4.38
CA GLY A 46 -6.40 -15.56 3.85
C GLY A 46 -5.66 -14.63 4.79
N ALA A 47 -5.07 -13.59 4.21
CA ALA A 47 -4.35 -12.59 4.99
C ALA A 47 -5.28 -11.70 5.82
N PHE A 48 -6.50 -11.43 5.31
CA PHE A 48 -7.45 -10.52 5.93
C PHE A 48 -8.89 -11.00 5.74
N GLY A 49 -9.68 -11.02 6.82
CA GLY A 49 -11.13 -11.30 6.76
C GLY A 49 -11.99 -10.03 6.61
N SER A 50 -11.37 -8.86 6.72
CA SER A 50 -11.98 -7.56 6.42
C SER A 50 -10.88 -6.57 6.04
N ILE A 51 -11.25 -5.51 5.30
CA ILE A 51 -10.33 -4.45 4.89
C ILE A 51 -10.81 -3.10 5.40
N THR A 52 -9.89 -2.22 5.79
CA THR A 52 -10.22 -0.89 6.29
C THR A 52 -10.74 -0.01 5.16
N ARG A 53 -11.76 0.81 5.46
CA ARG A 53 -12.29 1.82 4.50
C ARG A 53 -11.48 3.12 4.48
N VAL A 54 -10.67 3.33 5.51
CA VAL A 54 -9.74 4.45 5.65
C VAL A 54 -8.33 3.90 5.50
N ARG A 55 -7.52 4.58 4.68
CA ARG A 55 -6.15 4.20 4.39
C ARG A 55 -5.22 5.37 4.73
N ARG A 56 -4.29 5.15 5.65
CA ARG A 56 -3.21 6.10 5.91
C ARG A 56 -2.08 5.78 4.96
N GLU A 57 -1.55 6.78 4.27
CA GLU A 57 -0.48 6.59 3.29
C GLU A 57 0.59 7.66 3.43
N ILE A 58 1.83 7.23 3.24
CA ILE A 58 2.97 8.12 3.17
C ILE A 58 3.04 8.72 1.77
N VAL A 59 3.14 10.04 1.72
CA VAL A 59 3.47 10.79 0.51
C VAL A 59 4.87 11.35 0.69
N VAL A 60 5.74 10.95 -0.23
CA VAL A 60 7.13 11.35 -0.28
C VAL A 60 7.23 12.51 -1.26
N GLU A 61 7.82 13.61 -0.82
CA GLU A 61 7.87 14.85 -1.56
C GLU A 61 9.32 15.34 -1.63
N GLY A 62 9.71 15.86 -2.79
CA GLY A 62 10.99 16.54 -2.97
C GLY A 62 10.78 18.03 -3.24
N THR A 63 11.83 18.82 -3.06
CA THR A 63 11.90 20.21 -3.52
C THR A 63 13.28 20.51 -4.09
N ALA A 64 13.35 21.44 -5.05
CA ALA A 64 14.60 21.99 -5.54
C ALA A 64 15.19 23.03 -4.57
N ASP A 65 14.40 23.54 -3.61
CA ASP A 65 14.82 24.61 -2.71
C ASP A 65 15.85 24.11 -1.69
N ALA A 66 16.98 24.81 -1.62
CA ALA A 66 18.05 24.49 -0.68
C ALA A 66 17.67 24.74 0.79
N VAL A 67 16.69 25.62 1.04
CA VAL A 67 16.18 25.95 2.38
C VAL A 67 14.67 25.75 2.38
N SER A 68 14.17 25.04 3.40
CA SER A 68 12.73 24.82 3.57
C SER A 68 12.10 26.00 4.33
N GLY A 69 11.05 26.59 3.77
CA GLY A 69 10.24 27.64 4.38
C GLY A 69 8.76 27.51 4.00
N PRO A 70 7.92 28.47 4.42
CA PRO A 70 6.48 28.47 4.12
C PRO A 70 6.17 28.47 2.62
N GLU A 71 6.99 29.16 1.82
CA GLU A 71 6.85 29.30 0.36
C GLU A 71 7.48 28.13 -0.43
N THR A 72 8.12 27.18 0.25
CA THR A 72 8.78 26.06 -0.44
C THR A 72 7.75 25.21 -1.15
N THR A 73 7.94 25.05 -2.45
CA THR A 73 7.09 24.19 -3.26
C THR A 73 7.58 22.74 -3.17
N TRP A 74 6.67 21.84 -2.84
CA TRP A 74 6.95 20.41 -2.67
C TRP A 74 6.21 19.60 -3.73
N HIS A 75 6.95 18.75 -4.44
CA HIS A 75 6.41 17.88 -5.48
C HIS A 75 6.44 16.42 -5.03
N ALA A 76 5.30 15.75 -5.12
CA ALA A 76 5.14 14.37 -4.69
C ALA A 76 5.71 13.39 -5.73
N TYR A 77 6.44 12.39 -5.25
CA TYR A 77 6.74 11.19 -6.03
C TYR A 77 5.48 10.33 -6.15
N GLU A 78 5.16 9.88 -7.37
CA GLU A 78 4.01 9.00 -7.59
C GLU A 78 4.43 7.54 -7.57
N PHE A 79 3.61 6.71 -6.95
CA PHE A 79 3.82 5.28 -6.82
C PHE A 79 2.83 4.51 -7.68
N HIS A 80 3.15 3.25 -8.00
CA HIS A 80 2.38 2.51 -8.98
C HIS A 80 0.99 2.14 -8.49
N GLY A 81 0.84 1.65 -7.26
CA GLY A 81 -0.42 1.05 -6.78
C GLY A 81 -1.01 1.61 -5.51
N LYS A 82 -0.27 2.37 -4.70
CA LYS A 82 -0.87 3.09 -3.57
C LYS A 82 -1.58 4.39 -4.01
N PRO A 83 -2.56 4.87 -3.22
CA PRO A 83 -3.13 6.20 -3.37
C PRO A 83 -2.05 7.28 -3.42
N GLY A 84 -2.33 8.31 -4.22
CA GLY A 84 -1.48 9.47 -4.39
C GLY A 84 -2.34 10.68 -4.72
N GLU A 85 -2.45 11.01 -6.00
CA GLU A 85 -3.35 12.05 -6.46
C GLU A 85 -4.83 11.68 -6.19
N PRO A 86 -5.64 12.58 -5.63
CA PRO A 86 -7.07 12.35 -5.35
C PRO A 86 -7.91 11.90 -6.55
N GLY A 87 -7.64 12.45 -7.73
CA GLY A 87 -8.32 12.10 -8.99
C GLY A 87 -7.96 10.73 -9.56
N ARG A 88 -7.03 10.00 -8.93
CA ARG A 88 -6.52 8.76 -9.49
C ARG A 88 -7.33 7.54 -9.05
N LEU A 89 -7.95 6.88 -10.04
CA LEU A 89 -8.63 5.60 -9.85
C LEU A 89 -7.65 4.50 -9.40
N PRO A 90 -8.02 3.67 -8.41
CA PRO A 90 -7.23 2.48 -8.05
C PRO A 90 -7.22 1.48 -9.20
N ARG A 91 -6.05 0.90 -9.50
CA ARG A 91 -5.90 -0.09 -10.58
C ARG A 91 -5.75 -1.49 -10.02
N GLN A 92 -6.05 -2.47 -10.86
CA GLN A 92 -5.74 -3.87 -10.60
C GLN A 92 -4.24 -4.12 -10.88
N PHE A 93 -3.50 -4.60 -9.89
CA PHE A 93 -2.07 -4.96 -10.03
C PHE A 93 -1.79 -6.44 -9.95
N ALA A 94 -2.73 -7.24 -9.43
CA ALA A 94 -2.57 -8.69 -9.40
C ALA A 94 -2.39 -9.22 -10.84
N PRO A 95 -1.51 -10.20 -11.06
CA PRO A 95 -0.76 -10.97 -10.04
C PRO A 95 0.57 -10.35 -9.59
N TYR A 96 0.95 -9.17 -10.09
CA TYR A 96 2.21 -8.52 -9.73
C TYR A 96 2.19 -7.98 -8.29
N HIS A 97 3.34 -8.04 -7.62
CA HIS A 97 3.51 -7.57 -6.24
C HIS A 97 4.42 -6.34 -6.19
N LEU A 98 3.80 -5.16 -6.03
CA LEU A 98 4.50 -3.87 -5.89
C LEU A 98 5.12 -3.74 -4.49
N ARG A 99 6.32 -4.29 -4.31
CA ARG A 99 7.01 -4.37 -3.01
C ARG A 99 7.14 -3.02 -2.30
N LEU A 100 7.58 -1.97 -2.99
CA LEU A 100 7.77 -0.66 -2.38
C LEU A 100 6.42 -0.05 -1.93
N ASP A 101 5.41 -0.05 -2.78
CA ASP A 101 4.04 0.39 -2.45
C ASP A 101 3.45 -0.37 -1.25
N TRP A 102 3.71 -1.68 -1.18
CA TRP A 102 3.28 -2.54 -0.10
C TRP A 102 3.99 -2.21 1.23
N LEU A 103 5.30 -1.97 1.19
CA LEU A 103 6.07 -1.54 2.37
C LEU A 103 5.63 -0.15 2.86
N MET A 104 5.26 0.76 1.96
CA MET A 104 4.72 2.08 2.31
C MET A 104 3.42 1.99 3.12
N TRP A 105 2.54 1.04 2.76
CA TRP A 105 1.31 0.79 3.50
C TRP A 105 1.60 0.39 4.97
N PHE A 106 2.54 -0.54 5.19
CA PHE A 106 2.95 -0.92 6.55
C PHE A 106 3.64 0.21 7.30
N ALA A 107 4.51 0.97 6.64
CA ALA A 107 5.19 2.11 7.25
C ALA A 107 4.19 3.19 7.72
N ALA A 108 3.09 3.39 6.98
CA ALA A 108 2.03 4.32 7.38
C ALA A 108 1.23 3.86 8.61
N LEU A 109 1.10 2.54 8.80
CA LEU A 109 0.47 1.92 9.98
C LEU A 109 1.37 2.04 11.21
N SER A 110 2.66 1.70 11.07
CA SER A 110 3.66 1.85 12.13
C SER A 110 5.02 2.21 11.54
N PRO A 111 5.63 3.35 11.96
CA PRO A 111 6.97 3.73 11.54
C PRO A 111 8.04 2.66 11.84
N ALA A 112 7.77 1.75 12.79
CA ALA A 112 8.66 0.65 13.13
C ALA A 112 9.03 -0.23 11.93
N TYR A 113 8.08 -0.44 10.99
CA TYR A 113 8.29 -1.22 9.77
C TYR A 113 9.20 -0.54 8.75
N ALA A 114 9.45 0.77 8.90
CA ALA A 114 10.25 1.57 7.97
C ALA A 114 11.70 1.79 8.45
N ARG A 115 12.01 1.44 9.72
CA ARG A 115 13.28 1.80 10.38
C ARG A 115 14.53 1.42 9.60
N SER A 116 14.55 0.24 8.99
CA SER A 116 15.74 -0.28 8.30
C SER A 116 15.93 0.23 6.87
N TRP A 117 14.88 0.74 6.21
CA TRP A 117 14.93 0.98 4.77
C TRP A 117 14.49 2.38 4.32
N PHE A 118 13.67 3.10 5.10
CA PHE A 118 13.07 4.36 4.64
C PHE A 118 14.10 5.49 4.52
N VAL A 119 15.05 5.59 5.46
CA VAL A 119 16.11 6.60 5.40
C VAL A 119 17.08 6.33 4.23
N PRO A 120 17.57 5.08 4.01
CA PRO A 120 18.30 4.74 2.79
C PRO A 120 17.52 5.05 1.50
N PHE A 121 16.21 4.77 1.48
CA PHE A 121 15.34 5.11 0.35
C PHE A 121 15.31 6.64 0.10
N ALA A 122 15.11 7.45 1.13
CA ALA A 122 15.14 8.91 1.01
C ALA A 122 16.51 9.43 0.54
N ALA A 123 17.61 8.84 1.02
CA ALA A 123 18.96 9.17 0.55
C ALA A 123 19.12 8.88 -0.95
N ARG A 124 18.62 7.74 -1.44
CA ARG A 124 18.66 7.38 -2.86
C ARG A 124 17.83 8.31 -3.74
N LEU A 125 16.71 8.83 -3.23
CA LEU A 125 15.93 9.87 -3.93
C LEU A 125 16.71 11.19 -4.06
N LEU A 126 17.42 11.60 -3.01
CA LEU A 126 18.30 12.78 -3.03
C LEU A 126 19.51 12.63 -3.98
N GLU A 127 19.74 11.43 -4.50
CA GLU A 127 20.79 11.13 -5.47
C GLU A 127 20.25 10.83 -6.87
N ASN A 128 18.92 10.88 -7.06
CA ASN A 128 18.25 10.45 -8.28
C ASN A 128 18.69 9.04 -8.73
N ASP A 129 18.87 8.12 -7.78
CA ASP A 129 19.30 6.76 -8.05
C ASP A 129 18.34 6.04 -9.01
N ARG A 130 18.87 5.66 -10.19
CA ARG A 130 18.06 5.12 -11.30
C ARG A 130 17.24 3.90 -10.89
N ASP A 131 17.83 2.96 -10.15
CA ASP A 131 17.14 1.71 -9.79
C ASP A 131 16.02 1.96 -8.77
N THR A 132 16.25 2.89 -7.83
CA THR A 132 15.22 3.35 -6.89
C THR A 132 14.08 4.05 -7.63
N LEU A 133 14.39 4.94 -8.57
CA LEU A 133 13.38 5.67 -9.35
C LEU A 133 12.53 4.75 -10.24
N ARG A 134 13.05 3.61 -10.70
CA ARG A 134 12.28 2.60 -11.47
C ARG A 134 11.18 1.91 -10.63
N LEU A 135 11.25 1.99 -9.31
CA LEU A 135 10.20 1.50 -8.41
C LEU A 135 9.03 2.49 -8.30
N LEU A 136 9.20 3.72 -8.80
CA LEU A 136 8.22 4.78 -8.76
C LEU A 136 7.59 4.97 -10.13
N ARG A 137 6.32 5.37 -10.13
CA ARG A 137 5.58 5.66 -11.35
C ARG A 137 6.05 6.97 -11.99
N ARG A 138 6.29 8.00 -11.17
CA ARG A 138 6.69 9.33 -11.64
C ARG A 138 7.71 9.95 -10.70
N ASN A 139 8.80 10.42 -11.30
CA ASN A 139 9.77 11.30 -10.65
C ASN A 139 9.46 12.76 -11.05
N PRO A 140 9.18 13.67 -10.11
CA PRO A 140 9.01 15.09 -10.42
C PRO A 140 10.34 15.83 -10.70
N PHE A 141 11.48 15.18 -10.52
CA PHE A 141 12.83 15.74 -10.65
C PHE A 141 13.66 14.99 -11.70
N PRO A 142 13.30 15.02 -13.00
CA PRO A 142 13.94 14.19 -14.02
C PRO A 142 15.38 14.61 -14.33
N ASP A 143 15.68 15.91 -14.29
CA ASP A 143 16.97 16.45 -14.74
C ASP A 143 18.00 16.57 -13.63
N LEU A 144 17.58 17.05 -12.46
CA LEU A 144 18.44 17.26 -11.29
C LEU A 144 17.77 16.67 -10.04
N PRO A 145 18.52 16.06 -9.12
CA PRO A 145 17.96 15.55 -7.88
C PRO A 145 17.38 16.66 -7.02
N PRO A 146 16.37 16.38 -6.18
CA PRO A 146 15.86 17.35 -5.24
C PRO A 146 16.94 17.75 -4.22
N ALA A 147 16.95 19.00 -3.80
CA ALA A 147 17.82 19.48 -2.73
C ALA A 147 17.40 18.89 -1.37
N ARG A 148 16.09 18.67 -1.18
CA ARG A 148 15.52 18.10 0.04
C ARG A 148 14.38 17.14 -0.26
N VAL A 149 14.25 16.15 0.61
CA VAL A 149 13.12 15.21 0.61
C VAL A 149 12.45 15.26 1.97
N ARG A 150 11.13 15.18 1.99
CA ARG A 150 10.32 14.99 3.20
C ARG A 150 9.27 13.91 2.97
N ALA A 151 8.67 13.44 4.05
CA ALA A 151 7.55 12.52 3.96
C ALA A 151 6.46 12.87 4.96
N ARG A 152 5.20 12.79 4.52
CA ARG A 152 4.02 13.11 5.33
C ARG A 152 3.00 11.99 5.24
N VAL A 153 2.30 11.76 6.34
CA VAL A 153 1.18 10.82 6.37
C VAL A 153 -0.10 11.56 6.06
N PHE A 154 -0.84 11.04 5.09
CA PHE A 154 -2.15 11.51 4.71
C PHE A 154 -3.19 10.42 4.96
N ARG A 155 -4.37 10.84 5.37
CA ARG A 155 -5.55 10.00 5.48
C ARG A 155 -6.33 10.06 4.16
N TYR A 156 -6.55 8.89 3.58
CA TYR A 156 -7.37 8.68 2.39
C TYR A 156 -8.65 7.92 2.77
N ARG A 157 -9.77 8.38 2.22
CA ARG A 157 -11.04 7.63 2.17
C ARG A 157 -11.59 7.77 0.76
N PHE A 158 -12.40 6.80 0.33
CA PHE A 158 -13.16 6.99 -0.90
C PHE A 158 -14.10 8.19 -0.77
N THR A 159 -14.26 8.91 -1.87
CA THR A 159 -15.33 9.88 -2.02
C THR A 159 -16.68 9.17 -2.10
N THR A 160 -17.74 9.88 -1.72
CA THR A 160 -19.10 9.47 -1.99
C THR A 160 -19.44 9.68 -3.46
N TRP A 161 -20.52 9.07 -3.94
CA TRP A 161 -21.02 9.31 -5.31
C TRP A 161 -21.32 10.78 -5.60
N ARG A 162 -21.74 11.55 -4.59
CA ARG A 162 -21.98 13.00 -4.73
C ARG A 162 -20.66 13.74 -4.92
N GLU A 163 -19.72 13.55 -3.99
CA GLU A 163 -18.39 14.17 -4.05
C GLU A 163 -17.68 13.85 -5.39
N LEU A 164 -17.72 12.59 -5.84
CA LEU A 164 -17.12 12.17 -7.11
C LEU A 164 -17.74 12.89 -8.33
N ARG A 165 -19.05 13.13 -8.34
CA ARG A 165 -19.70 13.86 -9.44
C ARG A 165 -19.39 15.35 -9.43
N GLU A 166 -19.19 15.93 -8.25
CA GLU A 166 -18.91 17.36 -8.07
C GLU A 166 -17.44 17.70 -8.35
N THR A 167 -16.50 16.88 -7.85
CA THR A 167 -15.06 17.17 -7.91
C THR A 167 -14.30 16.33 -8.95
N GLY A 168 -14.86 15.20 -9.38
CA GLY A 168 -14.13 14.22 -10.19
C GLY A 168 -13.08 13.42 -9.43
N GLU A 169 -12.96 13.60 -8.10
CA GLU A 169 -11.97 12.92 -7.29
C GLU A 169 -12.46 11.58 -6.73
N TRP A 170 -11.62 10.56 -6.79
CA TRP A 170 -11.90 9.23 -6.23
C TRP A 170 -11.61 9.14 -4.73
N TRP A 171 -10.73 10.02 -4.24
CA TRP A 171 -10.26 10.01 -2.87
C TRP A 171 -10.37 11.37 -2.22
N HIS A 172 -10.88 11.40 -0.99
CA HIS A 172 -10.68 12.54 -0.11
C HIS A 172 -9.35 12.36 0.63
N ARG A 173 -8.48 13.37 0.57
CA ARG A 173 -7.14 13.37 1.17
C ARG A 173 -7.02 14.48 2.21
N SER A 174 -6.59 14.14 3.43
CA SER A 174 -6.28 15.12 4.48
C SER A 174 -4.92 14.84 5.11
N ALA A 175 -4.12 15.89 5.33
CA ALA A 175 -2.85 15.75 6.05
C ALA A 175 -3.11 15.35 7.51
N GLU A 176 -2.30 14.44 8.03
CA GLU A 176 -2.46 13.95 9.42
C GLU A 176 -1.23 14.25 10.26
N ARG A 177 -0.04 13.83 9.81
CA ARG A 177 1.21 14.05 10.53
C ARG A 177 2.42 14.05 9.61
N GLU A 178 3.54 14.54 10.12
CA GLU A 178 4.84 14.34 9.49
C GLU A 178 5.34 12.91 9.73
N PHE A 179 6.01 12.33 8.72
CA PHE A 179 6.65 11.02 8.81
C PHE A 179 8.18 11.14 8.82
N LEU A 180 8.72 12.01 7.96
CA LEU A 180 10.13 12.37 7.90
C LEU A 180 10.22 13.89 7.68
N PRO A 181 10.90 14.64 8.55
CA PRO A 181 11.13 16.07 8.33
C PRO A 181 11.93 16.29 7.04
N PRO A 182 11.95 17.53 6.50
CA PRO A 182 12.83 17.88 5.41
C PRO A 182 14.29 17.52 5.71
N VAL A 183 14.85 16.60 4.92
CA VAL A 183 16.24 16.19 4.99
C VAL A 183 16.96 16.49 3.69
N SER A 184 18.21 16.92 3.79
CA SER A 184 19.13 17.01 2.65
C SER A 184 20.18 15.89 2.73
N ARG A 185 21.04 15.79 1.71
CA ARG A 185 22.16 14.86 1.71
C ARG A 185 23.07 15.05 2.93
N SER A 186 23.42 16.30 3.24
CA SER A 186 24.27 16.61 4.40
C SER A 186 23.61 16.23 5.73
N THR A 187 22.30 16.42 5.89
CA THR A 187 21.56 16.00 7.08
C THR A 187 21.61 14.50 7.30
N LEU A 188 21.57 13.70 6.24
CA LEU A 188 21.60 12.24 6.33
C LEU A 188 23.01 11.68 6.53
N SER A 189 24.04 12.32 5.95
CA SER A 189 25.44 11.93 6.16
C SER A 189 25.88 12.07 7.62
N GLY A 190 25.39 13.09 8.33
CA GLY A 190 25.70 13.30 9.75
C GLY A 190 24.91 12.42 10.73
N ARG A 191 24.04 11.51 10.24
CA ARG A 191 23.23 10.58 11.06
C ARG A 191 23.73 9.13 11.02
N ARG A 192 24.84 8.87 10.32
CA ARG A 192 25.54 7.57 10.36
C ARG A 192 26.36 7.45 11.63
#